data_AF-A0A258VBP0-F1
#
_entry.id   AF-A0A258VBP0-F1
#
_cell.length_a   1.000
_cell.length_b   1.000
_cell.length_c   1.000
_cell.angle_alpha   90.00
_cell.angle_beta   90.00
_cell.angle_gamma   90.00
#
_symmetry.space_group_name_H-M   'P 1'
#
loop_
_entity.id
_entity.type
_entity.pdbx_description
1 polymer ?
#
loop_
_entity_poly.entity_id
_entity_poly.type
_entity_poly.pdbx_seq_one_letter_code
_entity_poly.pdbx_strand_id
1 'polypeptide(L)'
;MRPIKYSKILILVFLQISISYSEDLNSASPDIVKVWAQNQSSFLIKNKQHIDDLINKVDKIKGIELIVAGPMHQHIESSFGHALLRFVETDGDAIQDSILSFVALIDEPVLNYKKGIMGGYPVIAQVGSFGEFIQTYLETEERPLDRYIIPTDAKIRKNIVETLKKWLSKPGGMGGYKFLSNNCAGVLVEFLKQSGLSTGFQAPVPSLLPAQMKSRYLTPYPVIRTFTIAPIFEKLAYEFNVKVEILKAGNWPREAINRFKSIPPSALAQLYFRASPIDEEVRSAMQSLILKNGPLDLANVYGIKKIPNVIYELCYSIDCAAKIVTILRDKTIFGEKSDLSRRVTEYARLNINSQMPWLDQVLRKYIQHSRLIQSADSLF
;
A
#
# COMPACT_ATOMS: atom_id res chain seq x y z
N MET A 1 19.88 11.53 -17.71
CA MET A 1 19.19 12.24 -16.61
C MET A 1 20.26 12.83 -15.69
N ARG A 2 20.32 14.16 -15.53
CA ARG A 2 21.26 14.83 -14.61
C ARG A 2 20.71 14.71 -13.18
N PRO A 3 21.54 14.41 -12.16
CA PRO A 3 21.05 14.32 -10.78
C PRO A 3 20.61 15.71 -10.30
N ILE A 4 19.43 15.75 -9.69
CA ILE A 4 18.74 16.94 -9.20
C ILE A 4 19.57 17.57 -8.07
N LYS A 5 20.29 18.67 -8.35
CA LYS A 5 21.05 19.45 -7.35
C LYS A 5 20.16 20.14 -6.30
N TYR A 6 18.83 20.17 -6.50
CA TYR A 6 17.88 20.83 -5.59
C TYR A 6 17.60 20.08 -4.29
N SER A 7 17.95 18.79 -4.17
CA SER A 7 17.64 18.00 -2.97
C SER A 7 18.38 18.49 -1.72
N LYS A 8 19.64 18.92 -1.83
CA LYS A 8 20.43 19.37 -0.67
C LYS A 8 19.95 20.72 -0.10
N ILE A 9 19.55 21.65 -0.95
CA ILE A 9 19.05 22.97 -0.53
C ILE A 9 17.68 22.81 0.14
N LEU A 10 16.80 21.96 -0.41
CA LEU A 10 15.50 21.67 0.21
C LEU A 10 15.68 21.08 1.62
N ILE A 11 16.57 20.08 1.77
CA ILE A 11 16.83 19.43 3.07
C ILE A 11 17.32 20.43 4.12
N LEU A 12 18.21 21.37 3.75
CA LEU A 12 18.72 22.38 4.69
C LEU A 12 17.66 23.40 5.13
N VAL A 13 16.78 23.83 4.22
CA VAL A 13 15.66 24.73 4.55
C VAL A 13 14.66 24.03 5.48
N PHE A 14 14.32 22.77 5.21
CA PHE A 14 13.44 21.98 6.08
C PHE A 14 14.05 21.72 7.47
N LEU A 15 15.37 21.52 7.56
CA LEU A 15 16.09 21.36 8.83
C LEU A 15 16.00 22.62 9.70
N GLN A 16 16.14 23.81 9.13
CA GLN A 16 16.06 25.06 9.89
C GLN A 16 14.64 25.29 10.45
N ILE A 17 13.59 25.04 9.66
CA ILE A 17 12.20 25.16 10.11
C ILE A 17 11.88 24.17 11.24
N SER A 18 12.40 22.95 11.15
CA SER A 18 12.15 21.88 12.14
C SER A 18 12.83 22.14 13.49
N ILE A 19 13.98 22.84 13.50
CA ILE A 19 14.71 23.13 14.74
C ILE A 19 13.99 24.20 15.56
N SER A 20 13.45 25.25 14.91
CA SER A 20 12.70 26.32 15.58
C SER A 20 11.40 25.87 16.24
N TYR A 21 10.79 24.77 15.78
CA TYR A 21 9.59 24.20 16.41
C TYR A 21 9.90 23.32 17.65
N SER A 22 11.17 22.96 17.88
CA SER A 22 11.52 21.96 18.91
C SER A 22 11.70 22.53 20.33
N GLU A 23 11.85 23.85 20.49
CA GLU A 23 12.25 24.46 21.77
C GLU A 23 11.09 24.67 22.77
N ASP A 24 9.82 24.63 22.33
CA ASP A 24 8.64 24.81 23.21
C ASP A 24 8.00 23.50 23.73
N LEU A 25 8.59 22.33 23.45
CA LEU A 25 7.93 21.03 23.64
C LEU A 25 8.19 20.33 24.99
N ASN A 26 8.97 20.94 25.89
CA ASN A 26 9.36 20.36 27.18
C ASN A 26 8.31 20.53 28.31
N SER A 27 7.09 20.95 28.01
CA SER A 27 6.02 21.19 29.01
C SER A 27 4.71 20.47 28.68
N ALA A 28 4.76 19.23 28.18
CA ALA A 28 3.56 18.42 28.08
C ALA A 28 2.86 18.33 29.46
N SER A 29 1.58 18.67 29.53
CA SER A 29 0.84 18.63 30.78
C SER A 29 0.78 17.19 31.33
N PRO A 30 0.63 16.99 32.66
CA PRO A 30 0.48 15.65 33.24
C PRO A 30 -0.63 14.82 32.60
N ASP A 31 -1.72 15.47 32.15
CA ASP A 31 -2.82 14.81 31.47
C ASP A 31 -2.42 14.29 30.07
N ILE A 32 -1.65 15.06 29.30
CA ILE A 32 -1.12 14.63 28.00
C ILE A 32 -0.21 13.42 28.18
N VAL A 33 0.69 13.46 29.17
CA VAL A 33 1.59 12.34 29.50
C VAL A 33 0.79 11.08 29.83
N LYS A 34 -0.27 11.21 30.65
CA LYS A 34 -1.13 10.10 31.05
C LYS A 34 -1.87 9.49 29.86
N VAL A 35 -2.50 10.30 29.02
CA VAL A 35 -3.22 9.83 27.81
C VAL A 35 -2.25 9.16 26.85
N TRP A 36 -1.07 9.75 26.63
CA TRP A 36 -0.04 9.15 25.79
C TRP A 36 0.40 7.78 26.32
N ALA A 37 0.67 7.65 27.62
CA ALA A 37 1.11 6.38 28.22
C ALA A 37 0.02 5.29 28.09
N GLN A 38 -1.25 5.66 28.26
CA GLN A 38 -2.39 4.75 28.06
C GLN A 38 -2.51 4.30 26.60
N ASN A 39 -2.34 5.22 25.65
CA ASN A 39 -2.37 4.91 24.22
C ASN A 39 -1.20 4.01 23.81
N GLN A 40 0.00 4.27 24.32
CA GLN A 40 1.19 3.43 24.07
C GLN A 40 1.00 2.01 24.61
N SER A 41 0.51 1.87 25.84
CA SER A 41 0.23 0.55 26.42
C SER A 41 -0.80 -0.22 25.59
N SER A 42 -1.91 0.44 25.21
CA SER A 42 -2.96 -0.15 24.39
C SER A 42 -2.45 -0.55 23.01
N PHE A 43 -1.64 0.30 22.39
CA PHE A 43 -0.97 0.02 21.12
C PHE A 43 -0.09 -1.23 21.22
N LEU A 44 0.79 -1.32 22.22
CA LEU A 44 1.70 -2.46 22.38
C LEU A 44 0.97 -3.78 22.63
N ILE A 45 -0.09 -3.77 23.45
CA ILE A 45 -0.92 -4.95 23.72
C ILE A 45 -1.61 -5.42 22.44
N LYS A 46 -2.28 -4.51 21.73
CA LYS A 46 -2.98 -4.82 20.48
C LYS A 46 -2.02 -5.29 19.39
N ASN A 47 -0.88 -4.61 19.26
CA ASN A 47 0.17 -4.97 18.32
C ASN A 47 0.69 -6.40 18.57
N LYS A 48 0.89 -6.78 19.84
CA LYS A 48 1.28 -8.14 20.20
C LYS A 48 0.24 -9.17 19.76
N GLN A 49 -1.04 -8.91 19.98
CA GLN A 49 -2.12 -9.80 19.53
C GLN A 49 -2.07 -10.02 18.01
N HIS A 50 -1.93 -8.94 17.23
CA HIS A 50 -1.81 -9.04 15.78
C HIS A 50 -0.55 -9.78 15.31
N ILE A 51 0.58 -9.60 16.00
CA ILE A 51 1.82 -10.35 15.73
C ILE A 51 1.59 -11.84 15.97
N ASP A 52 1.00 -12.21 17.11
CA ASP A 52 0.73 -13.60 17.47
C ASP A 52 -0.23 -14.24 16.45
N ASP A 53 -1.27 -13.51 16.03
CA ASP A 53 -2.21 -13.95 14.99
C ASP A 53 -1.53 -14.19 13.65
N LEU A 54 -0.71 -13.24 13.17
CA LEU A 54 0.06 -13.38 11.93
C LEU A 54 0.98 -14.62 11.98
N ILE A 55 1.67 -14.83 13.10
CA ILE A 55 2.54 -15.98 13.32
C ILE A 55 1.74 -17.29 13.25
N ASN A 56 0.59 -17.34 13.92
CA ASN A 56 -0.26 -18.54 13.99
C ASN A 56 -0.93 -18.86 12.65
N LYS A 57 -1.08 -17.87 11.77
CA LYS A 57 -1.71 -18.00 10.46
C LYS A 57 -0.72 -18.21 9.30
N VAL A 58 0.57 -18.42 9.56
CA VAL A 58 1.60 -18.52 8.51
C VAL A 58 1.25 -19.49 7.36
N ASP A 59 0.64 -20.63 7.67
CA ASP A 59 0.27 -21.64 6.67
C ASP A 59 -0.99 -21.26 5.85
N LYS A 60 -1.75 -20.27 6.31
CA LYS A 60 -2.93 -19.71 5.62
C LYS A 60 -2.59 -18.57 4.67
N ILE A 61 -1.35 -18.07 4.70
CA ILE A 61 -0.89 -16.98 3.83
C ILE A 61 -0.68 -17.52 2.42
N LYS A 62 -1.37 -16.93 1.45
CA LYS A 62 -1.29 -17.26 0.01
C LYS A 62 -0.49 -16.25 -0.79
N GLY A 63 -0.42 -15.02 -0.33
CA GLY A 63 0.25 -13.96 -1.06
C GLY A 63 0.91 -12.92 -0.19
N ILE A 64 1.82 -12.18 -0.80
CA ILE A 64 2.47 -11.02 -0.21
C ILE A 64 2.26 -9.84 -1.16
N GLU A 65 1.92 -8.69 -0.60
CA GLU A 65 1.91 -7.42 -1.33
C GLU A 65 2.80 -6.40 -0.64
N LEU A 66 3.56 -5.63 -1.41
CA LEU A 66 4.04 -4.33 -0.96
C LEU A 66 2.90 -3.32 -1.09
N ILE A 67 2.62 -2.60 -0.02
CA ILE A 67 1.73 -1.43 -0.05
C ILE A 67 2.58 -0.17 0.13
N VAL A 68 2.33 0.84 -0.70
CA VAL A 68 2.93 2.16 -0.56
C VAL A 68 1.82 3.19 -0.39
N ALA A 69 1.77 3.82 0.78
CA ALA A 69 0.95 5.01 1.00
C ALA A 69 1.65 6.22 0.40
N GLY A 70 0.92 7.05 -0.35
CA GLY A 70 1.42 8.28 -0.97
C GLY A 70 2.00 9.27 0.05
N PRO A 71 2.75 10.30 -0.35
CA PRO A 71 3.33 11.28 0.58
C PRO A 71 2.26 12.13 1.27
N MET A 72 2.56 12.65 2.46
CA MET A 72 1.73 13.61 3.21
C MET A 72 2.59 14.83 3.59
N HIS A 73 2.13 16.03 3.24
CA HIS A 73 2.94 17.25 3.37
C HIS A 73 2.90 17.92 4.76
N GLN A 74 2.00 17.48 5.64
CA GLN A 74 1.82 18.07 6.96
C GLN A 74 2.95 17.69 7.94
N HIS A 75 3.60 16.55 7.71
CA HIS A 75 4.59 15.98 8.60
C HIS A 75 5.83 15.50 7.83
N ILE A 76 7.03 15.82 8.32
CA ILE A 76 8.30 15.52 7.61
C ILE A 76 8.54 14.01 7.48
N GLU A 77 8.16 13.24 8.50
CA GLU A 77 8.29 11.79 8.57
C GLU A 77 7.40 11.06 7.55
N SER A 78 6.29 11.69 7.15
CA SER A 78 5.33 11.15 6.18
C SER A 78 5.46 11.75 4.77
N SER A 79 6.34 12.74 4.60
CA SER A 79 6.54 13.48 3.33
C SER A 79 7.06 12.60 2.19
N PHE A 80 7.58 11.42 2.49
CA PHE A 80 8.15 10.49 1.50
C PHE A 80 7.28 9.27 1.19
N GLY A 81 6.10 9.20 1.82
CA GLY A 81 5.23 8.02 1.75
C GLY A 81 5.44 7.09 2.94
N HIS A 82 4.80 5.92 2.90
CA HIS A 82 5.01 4.85 3.89
C HIS A 82 4.94 3.50 3.21
N ALA A 83 5.82 2.56 3.58
CA ALA A 83 5.89 1.24 2.98
C ALA A 83 5.45 0.16 3.98
N LEU A 84 4.57 -0.73 3.53
CA LEU A 84 3.99 -1.82 4.33
C LEU A 84 4.05 -3.14 3.57
N LEU A 85 3.99 -4.25 4.30
CA LEU A 85 3.75 -5.58 3.73
C LEU A 85 2.38 -6.08 4.13
N ARG A 86 1.61 -6.56 3.16
CA ARG A 86 0.37 -7.28 3.40
C ARG A 86 0.58 -8.77 3.21
N PHE A 87 0.02 -9.54 4.13
CA PHE A 87 -0.07 -11.00 4.08
C PHE A 87 -1.50 -11.38 3.68
N VAL A 88 -1.66 -11.84 2.45
CA VAL A 88 -2.97 -12.17 1.86
C VAL A 88 -3.36 -13.59 2.27
N GLU A 89 -4.51 -13.74 2.94
CA GLU A 89 -5.02 -15.03 3.43
C GLU A 89 -6.00 -15.68 2.44
N THR A 90 -6.14 -17.02 2.50
CA THR A 90 -6.87 -17.83 1.49
C THR A 90 -8.38 -17.57 1.39
N ASP A 91 -9.02 -17.37 2.55
CA ASP A 91 -10.48 -17.44 2.71
C ASP A 91 -11.04 -16.24 3.50
N GLY A 92 -10.22 -15.22 3.72
CA GLY A 92 -10.57 -14.05 4.52
C GLY A 92 -11.20 -12.93 3.72
N ASP A 93 -11.98 -12.10 4.40
CA ASP A 93 -12.22 -10.73 3.97
C ASP A 93 -10.86 -10.03 3.86
N ALA A 94 -10.60 -9.41 2.70
CA ALA A 94 -9.39 -8.67 2.40
C ALA A 94 -9.01 -7.65 3.48
N ILE A 95 -10.00 -7.11 4.19
CA ILE A 95 -9.88 -6.17 5.31
C ILE A 95 -9.21 -6.80 6.53
N GLN A 96 -9.36 -8.10 6.73
CA GLN A 96 -8.83 -8.84 7.88
C GLN A 96 -7.40 -9.34 7.64
N ASP A 97 -6.87 -9.18 6.43
CA ASP A 97 -5.48 -9.55 6.12
C ASP A 97 -4.51 -8.78 7.03
N SER A 98 -3.48 -9.48 7.47
CA SER A 98 -2.45 -8.89 8.32
C SER A 98 -1.55 -7.95 7.52
N ILE A 99 -1.26 -6.79 8.07
CA ILE A 99 -0.33 -5.79 7.54
C ILE A 99 0.82 -5.62 8.52
N LEU A 100 2.05 -5.72 8.03
CA LEU A 100 3.27 -5.38 8.75
C LEU A 100 3.81 -4.03 8.27
N SER A 101 4.12 -3.17 9.23
CA SER A 101 4.71 -1.85 9.07
C SER A 101 5.90 -1.74 10.01
N PHE A 102 6.95 -1.01 9.61
CA PHE A 102 8.04 -0.66 10.52
C PHE A 102 7.97 0.83 10.84
N VAL A 103 7.82 1.15 12.12
CA VAL A 103 7.61 2.53 12.59
C VAL A 103 8.59 2.88 13.70
N ALA A 104 8.72 4.18 13.98
CA ALA A 104 9.42 4.67 15.15
C ALA A 104 8.53 4.43 16.39
N LEU A 105 9.07 3.78 17.43
CA LEU A 105 8.45 3.76 18.75
C LEU A 105 8.74 5.11 19.43
N ILE A 106 7.77 6.02 19.38
CA ILE A 106 7.88 7.31 20.05
C ILE A 106 7.66 7.08 21.55
N ASP A 107 8.74 7.13 22.32
CA ASP A 107 8.83 6.92 23.77
C ASP A 107 8.62 8.21 24.58
N GLU A 108 8.16 9.27 23.94
CA GLU A 108 7.89 10.59 24.52
C GLU A 108 6.50 11.09 24.09
N PRO A 109 5.79 11.89 24.91
CA PRO A 109 4.46 12.42 24.55
C PRO A 109 4.47 13.35 23.33
N VAL A 110 5.62 13.93 23.04
CA VAL A 110 5.82 14.86 21.93
C VAL A 110 6.99 14.39 21.08
N LEU A 111 6.83 14.48 19.76
CA LEU A 111 7.86 14.09 18.81
C LEU A 111 9.08 15.02 18.87
N ASN A 112 10.24 14.44 19.16
CA ASN A 112 11.54 15.08 19.10
C ASN A 112 12.19 14.85 17.72
N TYR A 113 12.09 15.85 16.84
CA TYR A 113 12.65 15.78 15.49
C TYR A 113 14.16 15.55 15.48
N LYS A 114 14.92 16.13 16.43
CA LYS A 114 16.37 15.90 16.53
C LYS A 114 16.66 14.43 16.81
N LYS A 115 15.90 13.80 17.72
CA LYS A 115 15.96 12.36 18.00
C LYS A 115 15.63 11.53 16.76
N GLY A 116 14.58 11.88 16.02
CA GLY A 116 14.19 11.18 14.78
C GLY A 116 15.18 11.30 13.62
N ILE A 117 15.87 12.43 13.49
CA ILE A 117 16.94 12.64 12.51
C ILE A 117 18.19 11.84 12.89
N MET A 118 18.56 11.81 14.17
CA MET A 118 19.74 11.12 14.66
C MET A 118 19.56 9.60 14.81
N GLY A 119 18.33 9.09 14.76
CA GLY A 119 18.05 7.67 14.91
C GLY A 119 17.82 7.21 16.34
N GLY A 120 17.40 8.12 17.22
CA GLY A 120 17.23 7.85 18.64
C GLY A 120 15.93 7.15 19.02
N TYR A 121 14.99 6.98 18.08
CA TYR A 121 13.78 6.19 18.32
C TYR A 121 14.03 4.71 17.98
N PRO A 122 13.62 3.75 18.82
CA PRO A 122 13.65 2.34 18.44
C PRO A 122 12.75 2.07 17.24
N VAL A 123 13.18 1.20 16.33
CA VAL A 123 12.28 0.64 15.32
C VAL A 123 11.41 -0.44 15.98
N ILE A 124 10.09 -0.41 15.71
CA ILE A 124 9.16 -1.47 16.09
C ILE A 124 8.41 -2.00 14.85
N ALA A 125 8.15 -3.30 14.84
CA ALA A 125 7.20 -3.92 13.92
C ALA A 125 5.78 -3.67 14.42
N GLN A 126 5.03 -2.88 13.66
CA GLN A 126 3.61 -2.67 13.85
C GLN A 126 2.83 -3.64 12.94
N VAL A 127 2.00 -4.48 13.53
CA VAL A 127 1.08 -5.37 12.84
C VAL A 127 -0.36 -4.98 13.17
N GLY A 128 -1.20 -4.96 12.15
CA GLY A 128 -2.63 -4.68 12.25
C GLY A 128 -3.39 -5.29 11.09
N SER A 129 -4.70 -5.12 11.07
CA SER A 129 -5.56 -5.51 9.94
C SER A 129 -5.48 -4.51 8.79
N PHE A 130 -5.74 -4.97 7.57
CA PHE A 130 -5.78 -4.07 6.41
C PHE A 130 -6.85 -2.97 6.55
N GLY A 131 -7.98 -3.27 7.20
CA GLY A 131 -9.02 -2.30 7.54
C GLY A 131 -8.51 -1.12 8.35
N GLU A 132 -7.70 -1.38 9.39
CA GLU A 132 -7.14 -0.32 10.25
C GLU A 132 -6.17 0.58 9.48
N PHE A 133 -5.36 0.00 8.59
CA PHE A 133 -4.44 0.77 7.76
C PHE A 133 -5.17 1.55 6.67
N ILE A 134 -6.30 1.04 6.18
CA ILE A 134 -7.20 1.78 5.29
C ILE A 134 -7.81 2.97 6.01
N GLN A 135 -8.34 2.75 7.22
CA GLN A 135 -8.87 3.83 8.05
C GLN A 135 -7.78 4.89 8.30
N THR A 136 -6.58 4.47 8.66
CA THR A 136 -5.47 5.39 8.91
C THR A 136 -5.10 6.18 7.65
N TYR A 137 -4.73 5.51 6.56
CA TYR A 137 -4.16 6.18 5.40
C TYR A 137 -5.19 6.78 4.46
N LEU A 138 -6.24 6.04 4.09
CA LEU A 138 -7.25 6.55 3.16
C LEU A 138 -8.26 7.44 3.87
N GLU A 139 -8.55 7.17 5.16
CA GLU A 139 -9.53 7.96 5.89
C GLU A 139 -8.99 9.16 6.62
N THR A 140 -8.10 8.96 7.56
CA THR A 140 -7.60 10.05 8.39
C THR A 140 -6.60 10.90 7.63
N GLU A 141 -5.69 10.28 6.89
CA GLU A 141 -4.58 10.99 6.24
C GLU A 141 -4.85 11.38 4.77
N GLU A 142 -5.96 10.92 4.18
CA GLU A 142 -6.33 11.15 2.76
C GLU A 142 -5.20 10.82 1.76
N ARG A 143 -4.47 9.71 1.99
CA ARG A 143 -3.33 9.26 1.17
C ARG A 143 -3.72 8.06 0.30
N PRO A 144 -3.43 8.07 -1.01
CA PRO A 144 -3.70 6.92 -1.86
C PRO A 144 -2.81 5.74 -1.46
N LEU A 145 -3.31 4.52 -1.68
CA LEU A 145 -2.56 3.29 -1.46
C LEU A 145 -2.27 2.61 -2.80
N ASP A 146 -0.99 2.41 -3.09
CA ASP A 146 -0.53 1.62 -4.23
C ASP A 146 -0.12 0.23 -3.75
N ARG A 147 -0.75 -0.81 -4.29
CA ARG A 147 -0.47 -2.22 -3.97
C ARG A 147 0.31 -2.88 -5.10
N TYR A 148 1.36 -3.60 -4.73
CA TYR A 148 2.26 -4.31 -5.63
C TYR A 148 2.37 -5.76 -5.18
N ILE A 149 1.84 -6.67 -5.99
CA ILE A 149 1.91 -8.11 -5.72
C ILE A 149 3.35 -8.60 -5.83
N ILE A 150 3.79 -9.38 -4.85
CA ILE A 150 5.08 -10.07 -4.82
C ILE A 150 4.80 -11.58 -4.95
N PRO A 151 5.05 -12.19 -6.12
CA PRO A 151 4.91 -13.64 -6.28
C PRO A 151 5.86 -14.38 -5.35
N THR A 152 5.34 -15.35 -4.59
CA THR A 152 6.11 -16.13 -3.61
C THR A 152 5.67 -17.59 -3.62
N ASP A 153 6.56 -18.47 -3.18
CA ASP A 153 6.18 -19.83 -2.78
C ASP A 153 5.94 -19.90 -1.26
N ALA A 154 5.45 -21.05 -0.78
CA ALA A 154 5.19 -21.26 0.65
C ALA A 154 6.45 -21.14 1.52
N LYS A 155 7.61 -21.54 0.99
CA LYS A 155 8.89 -21.48 1.70
C LYS A 155 9.30 -20.03 1.98
N ILE A 156 9.20 -19.17 0.97
CA ILE A 156 9.47 -17.74 1.10
C ILE A 156 8.52 -17.10 2.11
N ARG A 157 7.21 -17.38 2.04
CA ARG A 157 6.23 -16.84 2.99
C ARG A 157 6.55 -17.24 4.43
N LYS A 158 6.90 -18.51 4.66
CA LYS A 158 7.35 -18.98 5.98
C LYS A 158 8.63 -18.29 6.43
N ASN A 159 9.61 -18.12 5.54
CA ASN A 159 10.87 -17.44 5.88
C ASN A 159 10.65 -15.98 6.29
N ILE A 160 9.70 -15.27 5.69
CA ILE A 160 9.35 -13.89 6.07
C ILE A 160 8.84 -13.86 7.52
N VAL A 161 7.89 -14.72 7.86
CA VAL A 161 7.35 -14.80 9.22
C VAL A 161 8.40 -15.25 10.23
N GLU A 162 9.26 -16.22 9.88
CA GLU A 162 10.37 -16.65 10.74
C GLU A 162 11.43 -15.54 10.94
N THR A 163 11.64 -14.69 9.93
CA THR A 163 12.53 -13.54 10.05
C THR A 163 11.93 -12.51 11.01
N LEU A 164 10.62 -12.28 10.94
CA LEU A 164 9.91 -11.41 11.88
C LEU A 164 10.06 -11.93 13.31
N LYS A 165 9.83 -13.22 13.55
CA LYS A 165 10.04 -13.85 14.87
C LYS A 165 11.45 -13.60 15.41
N LYS A 166 12.48 -13.80 14.58
CA LYS A 166 13.89 -13.59 14.95
C LYS A 166 14.20 -12.14 15.31
N TRP A 167 13.58 -11.19 14.62
CA TRP A 167 13.74 -9.76 14.91
C TRP A 167 13.05 -9.40 16.22
N LEU A 168 11.83 -9.90 16.44
CA LEU A 168 11.07 -9.68 17.67
C LEU A 168 11.73 -10.30 18.91
N SER A 169 12.46 -11.42 18.76
CA SER A 169 13.17 -12.07 19.87
C SER A 169 14.46 -11.36 20.28
N LYS A 170 14.89 -10.32 19.55
CA LYS A 170 16.13 -9.58 19.81
C LYS A 170 15.81 -8.12 20.13
N PRO A 171 15.88 -7.70 21.41
CA PRO A 171 15.75 -6.29 21.77
C PRO A 171 16.70 -5.42 20.93
N GLY A 172 16.18 -4.39 20.26
CA GLY A 172 16.97 -3.52 19.39
C GLY A 172 17.45 -4.16 18.08
N GLY A 173 17.04 -5.38 17.75
CA GLY A 173 17.47 -6.11 16.55
C GLY A 173 17.13 -5.43 15.22
N MET A 174 16.21 -4.46 15.24
CA MET A 174 15.79 -3.65 14.10
C MET A 174 16.55 -2.30 14.00
N GLY A 175 17.40 -1.97 14.98
CA GLY A 175 18.15 -0.73 15.05
C GLY A 175 17.32 0.51 15.44
N GLY A 176 17.90 1.70 15.22
CA GLY A 176 17.26 3.00 15.47
C GLY A 176 16.63 3.59 14.21
N TYR A 177 15.41 4.10 14.34
CA TYR A 177 14.61 4.66 13.26
C TYR A 177 15.11 6.04 12.87
N LYS A 178 15.59 6.19 11.62
CA LYS A 178 16.08 7.46 11.06
C LYS A 178 15.18 7.90 9.92
N PHE A 179 14.61 9.10 10.00
CA PHE A 179 13.67 9.63 8.99
C PHE A 179 14.17 9.51 7.53
N LEU A 180 15.47 9.67 7.30
CA LEU A 180 16.05 9.75 5.96
C LEU A 180 16.80 8.50 5.48
N SER A 181 17.11 7.54 6.34
CA SER A 181 18.03 6.43 5.98
C SER A 181 17.69 5.07 6.55
N ASN A 182 17.10 5.00 7.74
CA ASN A 182 16.62 3.76 8.38
C ASN A 182 15.15 3.94 8.80
N ASN A 183 14.33 4.39 7.84
CA ASN A 183 12.90 4.56 8.01
C ASN A 183 12.16 3.27 7.61
N CYS A 184 10.82 3.33 7.52
CA CYS A 184 9.97 2.20 7.13
C CYS A 184 10.46 1.45 5.88
N ALA A 185 10.88 2.16 4.83
CA ALA A 185 11.36 1.55 3.60
C ALA A 185 12.76 0.93 3.78
N GLY A 186 13.69 1.64 4.44
CA GLY A 186 15.04 1.11 4.71
C GLY A 186 15.01 -0.19 5.53
N VAL A 187 14.26 -0.18 6.62
CA VAL A 187 14.06 -1.36 7.49
C VAL A 187 13.39 -2.49 6.71
N LEU A 188 12.34 -2.19 5.95
CA LEU A 188 11.62 -3.18 5.14
C LEU A 188 12.53 -3.84 4.10
N VAL A 189 13.43 -3.10 3.46
CA VAL A 189 14.37 -3.67 2.49
C VAL A 189 15.33 -4.66 3.16
N GLU A 190 15.89 -4.30 4.32
CA GLU A 190 16.77 -5.22 5.06
C GLU A 190 15.99 -6.44 5.58
N PHE A 191 14.74 -6.26 6.02
CA PHE A 191 13.84 -7.34 6.40
C PHE A 191 13.60 -8.34 5.25
N LEU A 192 13.22 -7.83 4.07
CA LEU A 192 12.99 -8.64 2.88
C LEU A 192 14.26 -9.36 2.41
N LYS A 193 15.42 -8.71 2.54
CA LYS A 193 16.72 -9.31 2.22
C LYS A 193 17.04 -10.49 3.15
N GLN A 194 16.88 -10.32 4.46
CA GLN A 194 17.11 -11.41 5.43
C GLN A 194 16.09 -12.56 5.28
N SER A 195 14.88 -12.25 4.79
CA SER A 195 13.85 -13.23 4.46
C SER A 195 14.13 -14.03 3.19
N GLY A 196 15.15 -13.64 2.41
CA GLY A 196 15.51 -14.29 1.14
C GLY A 196 14.76 -13.78 -0.09
N LEU A 197 14.02 -12.66 0.01
CA LEU A 197 13.27 -12.06 -1.10
C LEU A 197 14.08 -11.04 -1.91
N SER A 198 15.17 -10.52 -1.37
CA SER A 198 15.96 -9.47 -2.03
C SER A 198 17.44 -9.70 -1.84
N THR A 199 18.21 -9.54 -2.90
CA THR A 199 19.66 -9.32 -2.80
C THR A 199 19.98 -8.01 -3.53
N GLY A 200 20.33 -6.95 -2.79
CA GLY A 200 21.16 -5.87 -3.31
C GLY A 200 20.48 -4.61 -3.88
N PHE A 201 19.28 -4.21 -3.43
CA PHE A 201 18.78 -2.84 -3.65
C PHE A 201 18.64 -2.06 -2.34
N GLN A 202 18.62 -0.73 -2.45
CA GLN A 202 18.47 0.21 -1.33
C GLN A 202 17.43 1.25 -1.72
N ALA A 203 16.32 1.30 -1.00
CA ALA A 203 15.25 2.28 -1.20
C ALA A 203 14.96 3.00 0.12
N PRO A 204 15.72 4.05 0.46
CA PRO A 204 15.43 4.84 1.67
C PRO A 204 14.14 5.67 1.53
N VAL A 205 13.55 5.74 0.33
CA VAL A 205 12.32 6.49 0.06
C VAL A 205 11.23 5.50 -0.34
N PRO A 206 10.13 5.41 0.43
CA PRO A 206 9.01 4.50 0.15
C PRO A 206 8.50 4.57 -1.29
N SER A 207 8.33 5.77 -1.85
CA SER A 207 7.84 5.95 -3.22
C SER A 207 8.79 5.44 -4.32
N LEU A 208 10.08 5.24 -4.02
CA LEU A 208 11.05 4.68 -4.96
C LEU A 208 11.15 3.15 -4.90
N LEU A 209 10.69 2.55 -3.79
CA LEU A 209 10.77 1.11 -3.56
C LEU A 209 10.10 0.28 -4.68
N PRO A 210 8.90 0.62 -5.17
CA PRO A 210 8.28 -0.16 -6.25
C PRO A 210 9.08 -0.18 -7.54
N ALA A 211 9.70 0.94 -7.92
CA ALA A 211 10.50 1.02 -9.14
C ALA A 211 11.73 0.10 -9.06
N GLN A 212 12.37 0.03 -7.88
CA GLN A 212 13.51 -0.85 -7.64
C GLN A 212 13.12 -2.33 -7.57
N MET A 213 11.98 -2.65 -6.94
CA MET A 213 11.47 -4.03 -6.91
C MET A 213 11.07 -4.49 -8.31
N LYS A 214 10.46 -3.60 -9.10
CA LYS A 214 10.06 -3.87 -10.48
C LYS A 214 11.25 -4.08 -11.41
N SER A 215 12.36 -3.37 -11.24
CA SER A 215 13.57 -3.58 -12.06
C SER A 215 14.26 -4.91 -11.78
N ARG A 216 13.93 -5.56 -10.65
CA ARG A 216 14.39 -6.90 -10.28
C ARG A 216 13.30 -7.97 -10.40
N TYR A 217 12.19 -7.65 -11.06
CA TYR A 217 11.08 -8.58 -11.28
C TYR A 217 10.42 -9.12 -10.00
N LEU A 218 10.60 -8.46 -8.85
CA LEU A 218 9.93 -8.84 -7.60
C LEU A 218 8.45 -8.46 -7.61
N THR A 219 8.08 -7.42 -8.36
CA THR A 219 6.70 -6.95 -8.54
C THR A 219 6.38 -6.84 -10.04
N PRO A 220 6.19 -7.98 -10.74
CA PRO A 220 6.12 -7.99 -12.20
C PRO A 220 4.80 -7.46 -12.76
N TYR A 221 3.76 -7.36 -11.93
CA TYR A 221 2.41 -7.01 -12.36
C TYR A 221 2.11 -5.50 -12.25
N PRO A 222 1.02 -5.02 -12.88
CA PRO A 222 0.58 -3.65 -12.72
C PRO A 222 0.24 -3.33 -11.27
N VAL A 223 0.44 -2.07 -10.90
CA VAL A 223 0.03 -1.54 -9.60
C VAL A 223 -1.49 -1.53 -9.49
N ILE A 224 -1.99 -1.89 -8.31
CA ILE A 224 -3.41 -1.79 -7.97
C ILE A 224 -3.54 -0.58 -7.07
N ARG A 225 -4.26 0.43 -7.57
CA ARG A 225 -4.39 1.72 -6.87
C ARG A 225 -5.74 1.80 -6.17
N THR A 226 -5.69 2.11 -4.88
CA THR A 226 -6.85 2.60 -4.14
C THR A 226 -6.75 4.11 -4.06
N PHE A 227 -7.70 4.78 -4.70
CA PHE A 227 -7.77 6.24 -4.72
C PHE A 227 -8.42 6.77 -3.46
N THR A 228 -8.08 8.01 -3.13
CA THR A 228 -8.73 8.76 -2.06
C THR A 228 -10.03 9.38 -2.58
N ILE A 229 -10.90 9.77 -1.65
CA ILE A 229 -12.17 10.41 -2.00
C ILE A 229 -12.00 11.90 -2.37
N ALA A 230 -10.87 12.51 -1.99
CA ALA A 230 -10.62 13.94 -2.16
C ALA A 230 -10.75 14.42 -3.63
N PRO A 231 -10.18 13.76 -4.65
CA PRO A 231 -10.36 14.16 -6.05
C PRO A 231 -11.82 14.13 -6.53
N ILE A 232 -12.65 13.27 -5.93
CA ILE A 232 -14.08 13.21 -6.25
C ILE A 232 -14.80 14.41 -5.62
N PHE A 233 -14.49 14.76 -4.37
CA PHE A 233 -14.99 15.99 -3.76
C PHE A 233 -14.58 17.23 -4.54
N GLU A 234 -13.32 17.36 -4.95
CA GLU A 234 -12.82 18.47 -5.76
C GLU A 234 -13.56 18.60 -7.09
N LYS A 235 -13.75 17.48 -7.79
CA LYS A 235 -14.49 17.44 -9.04
C LYS A 235 -15.95 17.87 -8.85
N LEU A 236 -16.63 17.35 -7.84
CA LEU A 236 -18.03 17.69 -7.57
C LEU A 236 -18.17 19.15 -7.12
N ALA A 237 -17.26 19.64 -6.29
CA ALA A 237 -17.22 21.03 -5.85
C ALA A 237 -17.07 21.98 -7.06
N TYR A 238 -16.17 21.66 -7.98
CA TYR A 238 -16.02 22.37 -9.24
C TYR A 238 -17.28 22.34 -10.10
N GLU A 239 -17.89 21.16 -10.29
CA GLU A 239 -19.12 20.99 -11.09
C GLU A 239 -20.31 21.79 -10.51
N PHE A 240 -20.41 21.91 -9.20
CA PHE A 240 -21.48 22.64 -8.52
C PHE A 240 -21.12 24.10 -8.21
N ASN A 241 -19.92 24.56 -8.55
CA ASN A 241 -19.42 25.88 -8.22
C ASN A 241 -19.51 26.20 -6.71
N VAL A 242 -19.12 25.24 -5.88
CA VAL A 242 -19.03 25.38 -4.41
C VAL A 242 -17.62 25.04 -3.93
N LYS A 243 -17.31 25.35 -2.67
CA LYS A 243 -16.04 24.92 -2.06
C LYS A 243 -16.12 23.46 -1.60
N VAL A 244 -15.00 22.75 -1.57
CA VAL A 244 -14.92 21.34 -1.11
C VAL A 244 -15.42 21.19 0.32
N GLU A 245 -15.13 22.16 1.18
CA GLU A 245 -15.52 22.18 2.60
C GLU A 245 -17.04 22.21 2.77
N ILE A 246 -17.76 22.85 1.83
CA ILE A 246 -19.23 22.89 1.84
C ILE A 246 -19.79 21.49 1.63
N LEU A 247 -19.24 20.73 0.68
CA LEU A 247 -19.64 19.35 0.42
C LEU A 247 -19.21 18.40 1.55
N LYS A 248 -18.00 18.55 2.09
CA LYS A 248 -17.52 17.76 3.24
C LYS A 248 -18.36 18.00 4.50
N ALA A 249 -18.88 19.22 4.69
CA ALA A 249 -19.84 19.55 5.75
C ALA A 249 -21.28 19.05 5.46
N GLY A 250 -21.48 18.35 4.34
CA GLY A 250 -22.76 17.75 3.95
C GLY A 250 -23.81 18.72 3.41
N ASN A 251 -23.41 19.95 3.08
CA ASN A 251 -24.27 20.94 2.41
C ASN A 251 -24.23 20.73 0.89
N TRP A 252 -24.93 19.69 0.43
CA TRP A 252 -24.96 19.32 -0.99
C TRP A 252 -26.08 20.08 -1.73
N PRO A 253 -25.82 20.63 -2.93
CA PRO A 253 -26.87 21.13 -3.82
C PRO A 253 -27.85 20.01 -4.20
N ARG A 254 -29.15 20.34 -4.33
CA ARG A 254 -30.17 19.33 -4.70
C ARG A 254 -29.89 18.66 -6.04
N GLU A 255 -29.29 19.40 -6.97
CA GLU A 255 -28.87 18.92 -8.28
C GLU A 255 -27.84 17.78 -8.20
N ALA A 256 -27.13 17.63 -7.06
CA ALA A 256 -26.16 16.56 -6.84
C ALA A 256 -26.79 15.16 -6.92
N ILE A 257 -28.06 15.02 -6.56
CA ILE A 257 -28.82 13.77 -6.64
C ILE A 257 -28.78 13.18 -8.05
N ASN A 258 -28.88 14.03 -9.09
CA ASN A 258 -28.82 13.58 -10.47
C ASN A 258 -27.41 13.12 -10.88
N ARG A 259 -26.36 13.71 -10.30
CA ARG A 259 -24.97 13.34 -10.59
C ARG A 259 -24.58 12.02 -9.95
N PHE A 260 -25.14 11.66 -8.78
CA PHE A 260 -24.83 10.41 -8.08
C PHE A 260 -25.02 9.15 -8.93
N LYS A 261 -25.96 9.17 -9.90
CA LYS A 261 -26.20 8.07 -10.85
C LYS A 261 -25.00 7.75 -11.75
N SER A 262 -24.11 8.72 -11.95
CA SER A 262 -22.90 8.58 -12.77
C SER A 262 -21.63 8.28 -11.96
N ILE A 263 -21.72 8.33 -10.63
CA ILE A 263 -20.60 8.05 -9.74
C ILE A 263 -20.53 6.53 -9.51
N PRO A 264 -19.34 5.91 -9.61
CA PRO A 264 -19.18 4.49 -9.27
C PRO A 264 -19.72 4.19 -7.86
N PRO A 265 -20.43 3.07 -7.63
CA PRO A 265 -21.06 2.78 -6.34
C PRO A 265 -20.10 2.84 -5.15
N SER A 266 -18.84 2.39 -5.30
CA SER A 266 -17.81 2.47 -4.26
C SER A 266 -17.43 3.90 -3.91
N ALA A 267 -17.26 4.76 -4.92
CA ALA A 267 -17.02 6.19 -4.73
C ALA A 267 -18.22 6.87 -4.06
N LEU A 268 -19.44 6.52 -4.45
CA LEU A 268 -20.64 7.06 -3.82
C LEU A 268 -20.76 6.64 -2.35
N ALA A 269 -20.43 5.38 -2.03
CA ALA A 269 -20.39 4.89 -0.67
C ALA A 269 -19.34 5.64 0.18
N GLN A 270 -18.14 5.87 -0.36
CA GLN A 270 -17.13 6.70 0.32
C GLN A 270 -17.63 8.13 0.55
N LEU A 271 -18.27 8.77 -0.43
CA LEU A 271 -18.86 10.11 -0.22
C LEU A 271 -19.88 10.08 0.92
N TYR A 272 -20.75 9.07 0.92
CA TYR A 272 -21.79 8.90 1.93
C TYR A 272 -21.21 8.79 3.35
N PHE A 273 -20.16 7.98 3.53
CA PHE A 273 -19.52 7.83 4.84
C PHE A 273 -18.70 9.04 5.28
N ARG A 274 -18.28 9.91 4.35
CA ARG A 274 -17.39 11.04 4.65
C ARG A 274 -18.05 12.39 4.78
N ALA A 275 -19.20 12.62 4.15
CA ALA A 275 -19.86 13.93 4.15
C ALA A 275 -20.80 14.15 5.36
N SER A 276 -20.53 13.54 6.51
CA SER A 276 -21.46 13.57 7.65
C SER A 276 -21.35 14.89 8.44
N PRO A 277 -22.46 15.59 8.74
CA PRO A 277 -23.86 15.20 8.49
C PRO A 277 -24.38 15.57 7.09
N ILE A 278 -25.08 14.67 6.40
CA ILE A 278 -25.71 14.90 5.08
C ILE A 278 -27.21 15.19 5.25
N ASP A 279 -27.72 16.18 4.52
CA ASP A 279 -29.16 16.44 4.36
C ASP A 279 -29.96 15.15 4.05
N GLU A 280 -31.15 15.01 4.64
CA GLU A 280 -31.96 13.77 4.55
C GLU A 280 -32.30 13.36 3.12
N GLU A 281 -32.63 14.33 2.26
CA GLU A 281 -33.02 14.08 0.87
C GLU A 281 -31.82 13.50 0.09
N VAL A 282 -30.67 14.15 0.24
CA VAL A 282 -29.41 13.74 -0.40
C VAL A 282 -28.96 12.38 0.15
N ARG A 283 -29.03 12.19 1.46
CA ARG A 283 -28.67 10.94 2.14
C ARG A 283 -29.50 9.78 1.65
N SER A 284 -30.82 9.95 1.58
CA SER A 284 -31.77 8.94 1.09
C SER A 284 -31.48 8.58 -0.37
N ALA A 285 -31.17 9.56 -1.21
CA ALA A 285 -30.80 9.33 -2.60
C ALA A 285 -29.49 8.52 -2.73
N MET A 286 -28.46 8.85 -1.95
CA MET A 286 -27.20 8.11 -1.94
C MET A 286 -27.41 6.67 -1.46
N GLN A 287 -28.11 6.47 -0.34
CA GLN A 287 -28.40 5.14 0.21
C GLN A 287 -29.17 4.27 -0.77
N SER A 288 -30.20 4.81 -1.41
CA SER A 288 -31.01 4.07 -2.40
C SER A 288 -30.14 3.58 -3.58
N LEU A 289 -29.27 4.44 -4.11
CA LEU A 289 -28.35 4.08 -5.19
C LEU A 289 -27.29 3.06 -4.73
N ILE A 290 -26.77 3.20 -3.52
CA ILE A 290 -25.80 2.28 -2.94
C ILE A 290 -26.42 0.89 -2.76
N LEU A 291 -27.56 0.80 -2.07
CA LEU A 291 -28.22 -0.47 -1.74
C LEU A 291 -28.70 -1.22 -2.99
N LYS A 292 -29.05 -0.49 -4.06
CA LYS A 292 -29.37 -1.10 -5.36
C LYS A 292 -28.20 -1.90 -5.97
N ASN A 293 -26.96 -1.59 -5.59
CA ASN A 293 -25.76 -2.26 -6.09
C ASN A 293 -25.25 -3.39 -5.18
N GLY A 294 -25.98 -3.72 -4.11
CA GLY A 294 -25.65 -4.80 -3.18
C GLY A 294 -25.25 -4.31 -1.78
N PRO A 295 -24.90 -5.24 -0.87
CA PRO A 295 -24.49 -4.90 0.48
C PRO A 295 -23.18 -4.10 0.48
N LEU A 296 -23.11 -3.13 1.39
CA LEU A 296 -21.90 -2.40 1.70
C LEU A 296 -21.00 -3.25 2.60
N ASP A 297 -20.01 -3.91 2.01
CA ASP A 297 -18.85 -4.35 2.76
C ASP A 297 -17.71 -3.32 2.62
N LEU A 298 -16.82 -3.28 3.59
CA LEU A 298 -15.74 -2.30 3.66
C LEU A 298 -14.77 -2.44 2.47
N ALA A 299 -14.59 -3.66 1.96
CA ALA A 299 -13.81 -3.92 0.77
C ALA A 299 -14.40 -3.22 -0.47
N ASN A 300 -15.70 -3.30 -0.68
CA ASN A 300 -16.42 -2.67 -1.79
C ASN A 300 -16.41 -1.15 -1.66
N VAL A 301 -16.60 -0.61 -0.45
CA VAL A 301 -16.50 0.85 -0.19
C VAL A 301 -15.14 1.37 -0.67
N TYR A 302 -14.05 0.71 -0.26
CA TYR A 302 -12.70 1.12 -0.63
C TYR A 302 -12.20 0.57 -1.96
N GLY A 303 -13.07 -0.09 -2.75
CA GLY A 303 -12.70 -0.68 -4.03
C GLY A 303 -11.56 -1.71 -3.93
N ILE A 304 -11.45 -2.40 -2.80
CA ILE A 304 -10.49 -3.48 -2.57
C ILE A 304 -10.96 -4.70 -3.34
N LYS A 305 -10.34 -4.92 -4.48
CA LYS A 305 -10.67 -6.04 -5.35
C LYS A 305 -10.05 -7.32 -4.80
N LYS A 306 -10.85 -8.39 -4.76
CA LYS A 306 -10.35 -9.75 -4.54
C LYS A 306 -9.50 -10.16 -5.74
N ILE A 307 -8.30 -10.65 -5.47
CA ILE A 307 -7.34 -11.03 -6.50
C ILE A 307 -7.19 -12.55 -6.49
N PRO A 308 -7.27 -13.23 -7.65
CA PRO A 308 -7.15 -14.69 -7.70
C PRO A 308 -5.81 -15.19 -7.15
N ASN A 309 -5.83 -16.22 -6.32
CA ASN A 309 -4.65 -16.75 -5.61
C ASN A 309 -3.47 -17.08 -6.53
N VAL A 310 -3.74 -17.56 -7.75
CA VAL A 310 -2.71 -17.93 -8.74
C VAL A 310 -1.75 -16.78 -9.09
N ILE A 311 -2.15 -15.52 -8.92
CA ILE A 311 -1.25 -14.39 -9.20
C ILE A 311 -0.13 -14.26 -8.17
N TYR A 312 -0.36 -14.73 -6.95
CA TYR A 312 0.59 -14.61 -5.84
C TYR A 312 1.61 -15.74 -5.82
N GLU A 313 1.42 -16.77 -6.65
CA GLU A 313 2.31 -17.92 -6.71
C GLU A 313 3.43 -17.69 -7.72
N LEU A 314 4.63 -18.21 -7.40
CA LEU A 314 5.70 -18.31 -8.38
C LEU A 314 5.28 -19.25 -9.50
N CYS A 315 5.49 -18.81 -10.73
CA CYS A 315 4.99 -19.48 -11.92
C CYS A 315 6.10 -20.25 -12.64
N TYR A 316 5.96 -21.57 -12.73
CA TYR A 316 6.97 -22.48 -13.28
C TYR A 316 6.56 -23.22 -14.56
N SER A 317 5.37 -22.93 -15.09
CA SER A 317 4.85 -23.59 -16.30
C SER A 317 4.21 -22.59 -17.27
N ILE A 318 4.14 -22.97 -18.53
CA ILE A 318 3.47 -22.19 -19.59
C ILE A 318 1.97 -22.04 -19.27
N ASP A 319 1.32 -23.11 -18.78
CA ASP A 319 -0.10 -23.09 -18.41
C ASP A 319 -0.38 -22.11 -17.27
N CYS A 320 0.50 -22.08 -16.26
CA CYS A 320 0.42 -21.09 -15.20
C CYS A 320 0.56 -19.66 -15.77
N ALA A 321 1.52 -19.44 -16.66
CA ALA A 321 1.75 -18.12 -17.26
C ALA A 321 0.53 -17.68 -18.09
N ALA A 322 -0.08 -18.60 -18.83
CA ALA A 322 -1.30 -18.34 -19.61
C ALA A 322 -2.49 -17.95 -18.71
N LYS A 323 -2.67 -18.63 -17.58
CA LYS A 323 -3.69 -18.27 -16.57
C LYS A 323 -3.45 -16.86 -16.01
N ILE A 324 -2.21 -16.54 -15.67
CA ILE A 324 -1.82 -15.22 -15.17
C ILE A 324 -2.09 -14.14 -16.24
N VAL A 325 -1.72 -14.36 -17.50
CA VAL A 325 -2.00 -13.41 -18.60
C VAL A 325 -3.51 -13.17 -18.75
N THR A 326 -4.33 -14.21 -18.62
CA THR A 326 -5.79 -14.10 -18.69
C THR A 326 -6.33 -13.21 -17.58
N ILE A 327 -5.91 -13.44 -16.34
CA ILE A 327 -6.31 -12.62 -15.18
C ILE A 327 -5.84 -11.18 -15.33
N LEU A 328 -4.63 -10.98 -15.82
CA LEU A 328 -4.05 -9.65 -15.98
C LEU A 328 -4.78 -8.82 -17.06
N ARG A 329 -5.40 -9.46 -18.05
CA ARG A 329 -6.27 -8.78 -19.03
C ARG A 329 -7.62 -8.36 -18.45
N ASP A 330 -7.96 -8.78 -17.23
CA ASP A 330 -9.18 -8.36 -16.56
C ASP A 330 -9.09 -6.88 -16.18
N LYS A 331 -9.74 -6.05 -17.01
CA LYS A 331 -9.86 -4.60 -16.81
C LYS A 331 -10.57 -4.28 -15.50
N THR A 332 -11.42 -5.16 -14.98
CA THR A 332 -12.08 -4.96 -13.70
C THR A 332 -11.07 -4.98 -12.56
N ILE A 333 -9.92 -5.66 -12.69
CA ILE A 333 -8.86 -5.69 -11.67
C ILE A 333 -7.82 -4.60 -11.94
N PHE A 334 -7.22 -4.59 -13.14
CA PHE A 334 -6.02 -3.80 -13.46
C PHE A 334 -6.24 -2.53 -14.31
N GLY A 335 -7.48 -2.23 -14.70
CA GLY A 335 -7.81 -1.07 -15.54
C GLY A 335 -7.40 -1.21 -17.01
N GLU A 336 -7.60 -0.15 -17.81
CA GLU A 336 -7.48 -0.23 -19.28
C GLU A 336 -6.05 -0.08 -19.85
N LYS A 337 -5.11 0.47 -19.07
CA LYS A 337 -3.83 0.99 -19.60
C LYS A 337 -2.62 0.07 -19.43
N SER A 338 -2.82 -1.24 -19.38
CA SER A 338 -1.72 -2.15 -19.11
C SER A 338 -1.11 -2.74 -20.39
N ASP A 339 0.08 -2.27 -20.77
CA ASP A 339 0.99 -2.98 -21.70
C ASP A 339 1.54 -4.25 -21.00
N LEU A 340 0.64 -5.22 -20.84
CA LEU A 340 0.76 -6.29 -19.84
C LEU A 340 1.37 -7.57 -20.42
N SER A 341 1.14 -7.86 -21.71
CA SER A 341 1.53 -9.14 -22.30
C SER A 341 3.05 -9.31 -22.35
N ARG A 342 3.80 -8.25 -22.69
CA ARG A 342 5.26 -8.34 -22.87
C ARG A 342 5.99 -8.66 -21.56
N ARG A 343 5.63 -7.95 -20.47
CA ARG A 343 6.31 -8.08 -19.17
C ARG A 343 6.03 -9.41 -18.47
N VAL A 344 4.80 -9.89 -18.54
CA VAL A 344 4.41 -11.18 -17.93
C VAL A 344 5.11 -12.33 -18.64
N THR A 345 5.21 -12.25 -19.97
CA THR A 345 5.92 -13.23 -20.77
C THR A 345 7.42 -13.23 -20.45
N GLU A 346 8.03 -12.06 -20.27
CA GLU A 346 9.43 -11.92 -19.86
C GLU A 346 9.68 -12.45 -18.44
N TYR A 347 8.77 -12.16 -17.50
CA TYR A 347 8.83 -12.69 -16.14
C TYR A 347 8.73 -14.23 -16.10
N ALA A 348 7.75 -14.79 -16.80
CA ALA A 348 7.60 -16.24 -16.93
C ALA A 348 8.87 -16.88 -17.53
N ARG A 349 9.46 -16.25 -18.55
CA ARG A 349 10.74 -16.70 -19.13
C ARG A 349 11.88 -16.72 -18.12
N LEU A 350 12.08 -15.67 -17.33
CA LEU A 350 13.16 -15.61 -16.34
C LEU A 350 13.02 -16.70 -15.27
N ASN A 351 11.81 -16.92 -14.76
CA ASN A 351 11.57 -17.97 -13.78
C ASN A 351 11.76 -19.36 -14.38
N ILE A 352 11.22 -19.62 -15.57
CA ILE A 352 11.37 -20.92 -16.21
C ILE A 352 12.84 -21.16 -16.59
N ASN A 353 13.55 -20.17 -17.13
CA ASN A 353 14.96 -20.30 -17.52
C ASN A 353 15.90 -20.49 -16.32
N SER A 354 15.59 -19.90 -15.16
CA SER A 354 16.40 -20.11 -13.94
C SER A 354 16.33 -21.54 -13.40
N GLN A 355 15.31 -22.31 -13.79
CA GLN A 355 15.21 -23.75 -13.46
C GLN A 355 15.45 -24.67 -14.66
N MET A 356 15.23 -24.20 -15.89
CA MET A 356 15.32 -24.97 -17.14
C MET A 356 15.91 -24.12 -18.27
N PRO A 357 17.25 -23.97 -18.33
CA PRO A 357 17.95 -23.09 -19.29
C PRO A 357 17.67 -23.40 -20.77
N TRP A 358 17.23 -24.63 -21.08
CA TRP A 358 16.95 -25.09 -22.44
C TRP A 358 15.61 -24.62 -23.01
N LEU A 359 14.66 -24.15 -22.16
CA LEU A 359 13.33 -23.75 -22.61
C LEU A 359 13.32 -22.40 -23.36
N ASP A 360 14.37 -21.58 -23.19
CA ASP A 360 14.52 -20.30 -23.88
C ASP A 360 14.54 -20.46 -25.41
N GLN A 361 15.11 -21.56 -25.93
CA GLN A 361 15.11 -21.85 -27.36
C GLN A 361 13.71 -22.19 -27.90
N VAL A 362 12.89 -22.85 -27.08
CA VAL A 362 11.51 -23.25 -27.46
C VAL A 362 10.58 -22.04 -27.43
N LEU A 363 10.68 -21.19 -26.39
CA LEU A 363 9.86 -19.98 -26.27
C LEU A 363 10.22 -18.89 -27.29
N ARG A 364 11.45 -18.87 -27.82
CA ARG A 364 11.82 -18.00 -28.96
C ARG A 364 11.11 -18.43 -30.25
N LYS A 365 11.04 -19.73 -30.53
CA LYS A 365 10.31 -20.28 -31.69
C LYS A 365 8.80 -20.03 -31.60
N TYR A 366 8.23 -20.17 -30.40
CA TYR A 366 6.78 -19.97 -30.19
C TYR A 366 6.36 -18.49 -30.32
N ILE A 367 7.18 -17.54 -29.85
CA ILE A 367 6.89 -16.10 -30.01
C ILE A 367 7.12 -15.62 -31.45
N GLN A 368 8.08 -16.20 -32.18
CA GLN A 368 8.16 -15.97 -33.62
C GLN A 368 6.88 -16.42 -34.32
N HIS A 369 6.30 -17.55 -33.92
CA HIS A 369 5.00 -18.02 -34.45
C HIS A 369 3.82 -17.11 -34.05
N SER A 370 3.75 -16.61 -32.81
CA SER A 370 2.63 -15.76 -32.41
C SER A 370 2.67 -14.35 -33.01
N ARG A 371 3.86 -13.81 -33.30
CA ARG A 371 4.01 -12.57 -34.09
C ARG A 371 3.59 -12.75 -35.55
N LEU A 372 3.82 -13.93 -36.14
CA LEU A 372 3.34 -14.27 -37.48
C LEU A 372 1.81 -14.36 -37.54
N ILE A 373 1.16 -14.86 -36.47
CA ILE A 373 -0.31 -14.91 -36.36
C ILE A 373 -0.89 -13.49 -36.22
N GLN A 374 -0.31 -12.62 -35.39
CA GLN A 374 -0.76 -11.23 -35.27
C GLN A 374 -0.55 -10.39 -36.54
N SER A 375 0.45 -10.70 -37.36
CA SER A 375 0.60 -10.06 -38.68
C SER A 375 -0.40 -10.57 -39.72
N ALA A 376 -0.87 -11.81 -39.58
CA ALA A 376 -1.89 -12.38 -40.46
C ALA A 376 -3.28 -11.77 -40.19
N ASP A 377 -3.62 -11.52 -38.93
CA ASP A 377 -4.89 -10.86 -38.54
C ASP A 377 -4.94 -9.36 -38.95
N SER A 378 -3.81 -8.74 -39.26
CA SER A 378 -3.76 -7.37 -39.81
C SER A 378 -3.82 -7.30 -41.35
N LEU A 379 -3.91 -8.47 -42.01
CA LEU A 379 -3.98 -8.62 -43.47
C LEU A 379 -5.35 -9.12 -43.96
N PHE A 380 -6.34 -9.22 -43.06
CA PHE A 380 -7.74 -9.56 -43.39
C PHE A 380 -8.71 -8.48 -42.94
#